data_AF-A0A1V1NUR5-F1
#
_entry.id   AF-A0A1V1NUR5-F1
#
_cell.length_a   1.000
_cell.length_b   1.000
_cell.length_c   1.000
_cell.angle_alpha   90.00
_cell.angle_beta   90.00
_cell.angle_gamma   90.00
#
_symmetry.space_group_name_H-M   'P 1'
#
loop_
_entity.id
_entity.type
_entity.pdbx_description
1 polymer ?
#
loop_
_entity_poly.entity_id
_entity_poly.type
_entity_poly.pdbx_seq_one_letter_code
_entity_poly.pdbx_strand_id
1 'polypeptide(L)'
;MQYIKNEDLILYFEELQWLSNYQDSFLSELKPFWDDDLRKNKRLRIVISGSSPSFIVGQFMSNSAFYNRSEHLIHLKAFDLIEINEYLSQKGPREVLMAALTTGGVCEYLKQVKDEPSIYKGLCKKSFEPYGFFTTECDKVFVSSLSENRHYRKIVEFLSKKICRSK
;
A
#
# COMPACT_ATOMS: atom_id res chain seq x y z
N MET A 1 5.07 23.18 23.74
CA MET A 1 5.69 23.72 22.49
C MET A 1 7.15 24.19 22.64
N GLN A 2 7.81 24.00 23.79
CA GLN A 2 9.19 24.47 24.02
C GLN A 2 10.25 23.61 23.30
N TYR A 3 9.93 22.34 23.01
CA TYR A 3 10.86 21.36 22.43
C TYR A 3 11.05 21.47 20.91
N ILE A 4 10.17 22.16 20.18
CA ILE A 4 10.20 22.20 18.69
C ILE A 4 10.92 23.44 18.15
N LYS A 5 11.62 24.21 19.00
CA LYS A 5 12.24 25.48 18.58
C LYS A 5 13.62 25.33 17.96
N ASN A 6 14.37 24.28 18.31
CA ASN A 6 15.81 24.20 18.00
C ASN A 6 16.20 23.06 17.06
N GLU A 7 15.35 22.07 16.86
CA GLU A 7 15.65 20.88 16.04
C GLU A 7 14.52 20.59 15.04
N ASP A 8 14.88 19.89 13.97
CA ASP A 8 13.93 19.41 12.99
C ASP A 8 13.20 18.18 13.55
N LEU A 9 11.87 18.22 13.55
CA LEU A 9 11.01 17.19 14.11
C LEU A 9 10.07 16.62 13.03
N ILE A 10 10.02 15.30 12.94
CA ILE A 10 9.07 14.58 12.08
C ILE A 10 8.10 13.81 12.98
N LEU A 11 6.80 14.08 12.85
CA LEU A 11 5.74 13.28 13.44
C LEU A 11 5.19 12.34 12.37
N TYR A 12 5.39 11.05 12.54
CA TYR A 12 4.87 10.03 11.63
C TYR A 12 3.67 9.33 12.26
N PHE A 13 2.51 9.46 11.61
CA PHE A 13 1.29 8.74 11.95
C PHE A 13 1.12 7.60 10.96
N GLU A 14 1.48 6.39 11.42
CA GLU A 14 1.25 5.18 10.66
C GLU A 14 -0.23 4.82 10.67
N GLU A 15 -0.79 4.52 9.49
CA GLU A 15 -2.08 3.86 9.38
C GLU A 15 -3.23 4.63 10.07
N LEU A 16 -3.39 5.92 9.69
CA LEU A 16 -4.28 6.89 10.34
C LEU A 16 -5.72 6.42 10.57
N GLN A 17 -6.26 5.62 9.64
CA GLN A 17 -7.61 5.06 9.76
C GLN A 17 -7.79 4.22 11.02
N TRP A 18 -6.74 3.57 11.52
CA TRP A 18 -6.80 2.83 12.77
C TRP A 18 -6.73 3.75 13.98
N LEU A 19 -5.84 4.74 13.95
CA LEU A 19 -5.73 5.74 15.02
C LEU A 19 -7.04 6.53 15.21
N SER A 20 -7.69 6.86 14.11
CA SER A 20 -8.96 7.58 14.09
C SER A 20 -10.19 6.68 14.24
N ASN A 21 -10.01 5.35 14.31
CA ASN A 21 -11.09 4.37 14.28
C ASN A 21 -12.09 4.63 13.13
N TYR A 22 -11.57 4.98 11.95
CA TYR A 22 -12.32 5.38 10.77
C TYR A 22 -13.27 6.58 10.98
N GLN A 23 -13.02 7.44 11.97
CA GLN A 23 -13.80 8.64 12.24
C GLN A 23 -13.12 9.91 11.70
N ASP A 24 -13.95 10.86 11.25
CA ASP A 24 -13.49 12.15 10.70
C ASP A 24 -13.04 13.17 11.77
N SER A 25 -13.21 12.83 13.05
CA SER A 25 -12.95 13.73 14.19
C SER A 25 -11.48 14.04 14.39
N PHE A 26 -10.57 13.07 14.13
CA PHE A 26 -9.16 13.23 14.42
C PHE A 26 -8.52 14.45 13.73
N LEU A 27 -8.71 14.60 12.42
CA LEU A 27 -8.18 15.77 11.71
C LEU A 27 -8.93 17.05 12.07
N SER A 28 -10.22 16.95 12.42
CA SER A 28 -11.00 18.09 12.88
C SER A 28 -10.47 18.65 14.20
N GLU A 29 -10.08 17.78 15.13
CA GLU A 29 -9.48 18.14 16.42
C GLU A 29 -8.02 18.61 16.27
N LEU A 30 -7.26 18.07 15.31
CA LEU A 30 -5.89 18.51 15.03
C LEU A 30 -5.84 19.90 14.39
N LYS A 31 -6.91 20.32 13.70
CA LYS A 31 -6.95 21.56 12.91
C LYS A 31 -6.60 22.83 13.70
N PRO A 32 -7.20 23.12 14.88
CA PRO A 32 -6.86 24.33 15.63
C PRO A 32 -5.38 24.37 16.02
N PHE A 33 -4.83 23.25 16.51
CA PHE A 33 -3.41 23.15 16.84
C PHE A 33 -2.50 23.34 15.62
N TRP A 34 -2.94 22.84 14.46
CA TRP A 34 -2.20 23.01 13.21
C TRP A 34 -2.13 24.47 12.77
N ASP A 35 -3.27 25.16 12.78
CA ASP A 35 -3.39 26.54 12.32
C ASP A 35 -2.74 27.55 13.29
N ASP A 36 -2.91 27.33 14.59
CA ASP A 36 -2.44 28.28 15.60
C ASP A 36 -0.92 28.18 15.84
N ASP A 37 -0.38 26.95 15.86
CA ASP A 37 1.01 26.72 16.28
C ASP A 37 1.86 25.96 15.25
N LEU A 38 1.41 24.77 14.82
CA LEU A 38 2.28 23.80 14.14
C LEU A 38 2.74 24.26 12.75
N ARG A 39 1.83 24.84 11.94
CA ARG A 39 2.14 25.28 10.57
C ARG A 39 3.18 26.40 10.51
N LYS A 40 3.30 27.21 11.56
CA LYS A 40 4.29 28.31 11.63
C LYS A 40 5.72 27.79 11.84
N ASN A 41 5.87 26.53 12.24
CA ASN A 41 7.16 25.94 12.52
C ASN A 41 7.72 25.20 11.30
N LYS A 42 8.64 25.86 10.57
CA LYS A 42 9.31 25.27 9.39
C LYS A 42 10.16 24.03 9.68
N ARG A 43 10.48 23.77 10.96
CA ARG A 43 11.24 22.60 11.40
C ARG A 43 10.36 21.38 11.68
N LEU A 44 9.05 21.57 11.73
CA LEU A 44 8.10 20.49 11.97
C LEU A 44 7.58 19.95 10.63
N ARG A 45 7.64 18.63 10.46
CA ARG A 45 6.97 17.91 9.37
C ARG A 45 6.03 16.86 9.96
N ILE A 46 4.84 16.75 9.40
CA ILE A 46 3.89 15.69 9.71
C ILE A 46 3.79 14.78 8.49
N VAL A 47 3.97 13.49 8.69
CA VAL A 47 3.80 12.46 7.68
C VAL A 47 2.67 11.54 8.14
N ILE A 48 1.70 11.33 7.27
CA ILE A 48 0.53 10.49 7.53
C ILE A 48 0.50 9.42 6.45
N SER A 49 0.36 8.16 6.86
CA SER A 49 0.16 7.02 5.95
C SER A 49 -1.18 6.34 6.21
N GLY A 50 -1.61 5.53 5.24
CA GLY A 50 -2.79 4.70 5.39
C GLY A 50 -2.99 3.77 4.21
N SER A 51 -3.21 2.50 4.52
CA SER A 51 -3.58 1.44 3.57
C SER A 51 -5.00 1.59 2.96
N SER A 52 -5.80 2.57 3.41
CA SER A 52 -7.10 2.91 2.81
C SER A 52 -7.04 4.27 2.09
N PRO A 53 -6.73 4.30 0.78
CA PRO A 53 -6.60 5.55 0.03
C PRO A 53 -7.88 6.38 0.03
N SER A 54 -9.06 5.75 -0.07
CA SER A 54 -10.35 6.45 -0.05
C SER A 54 -10.62 7.11 1.29
N PHE A 55 -10.26 6.47 2.40
CA PHE A 55 -10.36 7.08 3.73
C PHE A 55 -9.40 8.26 3.86
N ILE A 56 -8.11 8.07 3.52
CA ILE A 56 -7.12 9.15 3.58
C ILE A 56 -7.53 10.32 2.69
N VAL A 57 -7.88 10.07 1.43
CA VAL A 57 -8.39 11.10 0.51
C VAL A 57 -9.65 11.75 1.07
N GLY A 58 -10.60 10.97 1.58
CA GLY A 58 -11.79 11.48 2.25
C GLY A 58 -11.45 12.46 3.37
N GLN A 59 -10.57 12.06 4.29
CA GLN A 59 -10.09 12.91 5.38
C GLN A 59 -9.50 14.25 4.92
N PHE A 60 -8.82 14.30 3.77
CA PHE A 60 -8.23 15.54 3.25
C PHE A 60 -9.16 16.33 2.31
N MET A 61 -10.13 15.67 1.66
CA MET A 61 -11.08 16.28 0.72
C MET A 61 -12.37 16.77 1.42
N SER A 62 -12.94 15.96 2.33
CA SER A 62 -14.20 16.27 3.02
C SER A 62 -13.98 17.26 4.15
N ASN A 63 -12.91 17.09 4.93
CA ASN A 63 -12.47 18.10 5.88
C ASN A 63 -11.68 19.18 5.12
N SER A 64 -12.41 20.20 4.65
CA SER A 64 -11.90 21.49 4.14
C SER A 64 -10.79 22.14 4.99
N ALA A 65 -10.58 21.63 6.20
CA ALA A 65 -9.48 21.90 7.10
C ALA A 65 -8.09 21.63 6.52
N PHE A 66 -7.85 20.59 5.73
CA PHE A 66 -6.50 20.28 5.24
C PHE A 66 -6.35 20.23 3.72
N TYR A 67 -7.45 20.37 2.96
CA TYR A 67 -7.46 20.34 1.50
C TYR A 67 -6.45 21.30 0.82
N ASN A 68 -6.26 22.50 1.38
CA ASN A 68 -5.25 23.49 0.91
C ASN A 68 -4.01 23.57 1.82
N ARG A 69 -3.80 22.59 2.71
CA ARG A 69 -2.71 22.58 3.70
C ARG A 69 -1.81 21.35 3.59
N SER A 70 -2.22 20.29 2.90
CA SER A 70 -1.33 19.20 2.51
C SER A 70 -0.44 19.66 1.36
N GLU A 71 0.82 19.99 1.65
CA GLU A 71 1.77 20.42 0.61
C GLU A 71 2.07 19.31 -0.40
N HIS A 72 2.05 18.04 0.03
CA HIS A 72 2.38 16.89 -0.81
C HIS A 72 1.52 15.66 -0.48
N LEU A 73 0.84 15.11 -1.49
CA LEU A 73 0.16 13.81 -1.43
C LEU A 73 0.96 12.80 -2.26
N ILE A 74 1.42 11.73 -1.62
CA ILE A 74 2.15 10.65 -2.29
C ILE A 74 1.20 9.45 -2.44
N HIS A 75 0.78 9.18 -3.68
CA HIS A 75 0.03 7.96 -4.01
C HIS A 75 1.02 6.87 -4.42
N LEU A 76 1.41 6.01 -3.49
CA LEU A 76 2.25 4.85 -3.78
C LEU A 76 1.47 3.84 -4.61
N LYS A 77 1.97 3.56 -5.82
CA LYS A 77 1.42 2.57 -6.74
C LYS A 77 2.29 1.32 -6.75
N ALA A 78 1.75 0.23 -7.28
CA ALA A 78 2.56 -0.90 -7.69
C ALA A 78 3.60 -0.45 -8.71
N PHE A 79 4.77 -1.11 -8.71
CA PHE A 79 5.85 -0.81 -9.63
C PHE A 79 5.43 -1.08 -11.07
N ASP A 80 5.82 -0.17 -11.97
CA ASP A 80 5.73 -0.41 -13.40
C ASP A 80 6.83 -1.36 -13.90
N LEU A 81 6.81 -1.70 -15.19
CA LEU A 81 7.76 -2.66 -15.74
C LEU A 81 9.22 -2.17 -15.65
N ILE A 82 9.45 -0.86 -15.73
CA ILE A 82 10.79 -0.25 -15.64
C ILE A 82 11.28 -0.35 -14.19
N GLU A 83 10.44 0.05 -13.23
CA GLU A 83 10.73 -0.03 -11.81
C GLU A 83 10.94 -1.49 -11.35
N ILE A 84 10.18 -2.45 -11.89
CA ILE A 84 10.39 -3.88 -11.63
C ILE A 84 11.75 -4.33 -12.18
N ASN A 85 12.11 -3.90 -13.39
CA ASN A 85 13.40 -4.23 -14.00
C ASN A 85 14.57 -3.68 -13.16
N GLU A 86 14.46 -2.45 -12.66
CA GLU A 86 15.44 -1.85 -11.76
C GLU A 86 15.51 -2.58 -10.41
N TYR A 87 14.36 -2.92 -9.83
CA TYR A 87 14.27 -3.64 -8.57
C TYR A 87 14.84 -5.07 -8.63
N LEU A 88 14.67 -5.73 -9.79
CA LEU A 88 15.14 -7.08 -10.11
C LEU A 88 16.39 -7.04 -11.01
N SER A 89 17.31 -6.11 -10.78
CA SER A 89 18.48 -5.83 -11.64
C SER A 89 19.36 -7.04 -12.01
N GLN A 90 19.30 -8.14 -11.26
CA GLN A 90 20.04 -9.38 -11.53
C GLN A 90 19.27 -10.38 -12.41
N LYS A 91 18.03 -10.08 -12.80
CA LYS A 91 17.14 -10.96 -13.55
C LYS A 91 17.10 -10.57 -15.02
N GLY A 92 16.94 -11.58 -15.89
CA GLY A 92 16.80 -11.33 -17.32
C GLY A 92 15.42 -10.75 -17.69
N PRO A 93 15.27 -10.14 -18.89
CA PRO A 93 14.00 -9.52 -19.31
C PRO A 93 12.78 -10.43 -19.24
N ARG A 94 12.97 -11.73 -19.53
CA ARG A 94 11.89 -12.74 -19.44
C ARG A 94 11.42 -12.96 -18.00
N GLU A 95 12.34 -12.92 -17.04
CA GLU A 95 12.03 -13.09 -15.63
C GLU A 95 11.36 -11.84 -15.05
N VAL A 96 11.82 -10.66 -15.45
CA VAL A 96 11.20 -9.37 -15.12
C VAL A 96 9.75 -9.34 -15.61
N LEU A 97 9.52 -9.70 -16.87
CA LEU A 97 8.16 -9.77 -17.43
C LEU A 97 7.29 -10.80 -16.68
N MET A 98 7.85 -11.96 -16.33
CA MET A 98 7.13 -12.97 -15.55
C MET A 98 6.78 -12.45 -14.15
N ALA A 99 7.69 -11.76 -13.48
CA ALA A 99 7.42 -11.13 -12.19
C ALA A 99 6.31 -10.08 -12.33
N ALA A 100 6.36 -9.22 -13.34
CA ALA A 100 5.33 -8.21 -13.59
C ALA A 100 3.94 -8.84 -13.79
N LEU A 101 3.84 -9.86 -14.64
CA LEU A 101 2.57 -10.53 -14.95
C LEU A 101 1.99 -11.32 -13.76
N THR A 102 2.84 -11.83 -12.88
CA THR A 102 2.41 -12.70 -11.77
C THR A 102 2.18 -11.93 -10.46
N THR A 103 2.95 -10.87 -10.23
CA THR A 103 2.87 -10.07 -9.01
C THR A 103 2.08 -8.78 -9.18
N GLY A 104 1.82 -8.35 -10.43
CA GLY A 104 1.19 -7.06 -10.71
C GLY A 104 2.01 -5.85 -10.28
N GLY A 105 3.31 -6.03 -10.00
CA GLY A 105 4.21 -4.97 -9.52
C GLY A 105 4.09 -4.66 -8.02
N VAL A 106 3.33 -5.45 -7.26
CA VAL A 106 3.20 -5.25 -5.81
C VAL A 106 4.55 -5.53 -5.14
N CYS A 107 5.11 -4.52 -4.47
CA CYS A 107 6.45 -4.57 -3.88
C CYS A 107 6.65 -5.76 -2.93
N GLU A 108 5.65 -6.05 -2.08
CA GLU A 108 5.73 -7.17 -1.14
C GLU A 108 5.84 -8.52 -1.88
N TYR A 109 5.12 -8.69 -2.99
CA TYR A 109 5.20 -9.92 -3.79
C TYR A 109 6.51 -10.04 -4.55
N LEU A 110 7.01 -8.92 -5.10
CA LEU A 110 8.33 -8.87 -5.75
C LEU A 110 9.45 -9.25 -4.78
N LYS A 111 9.38 -8.77 -3.53
CA LYS A 111 10.33 -9.12 -2.47
C LYS A 111 10.38 -10.63 -2.19
N GLN A 112 9.24 -11.33 -2.29
CA GLN A 112 9.19 -12.78 -2.07
C GLN A 112 9.95 -13.60 -3.13
N VAL A 113 10.14 -13.06 -4.34
CA VAL A 113 10.74 -13.77 -5.47
C VAL A 113 12.11 -13.22 -5.87
N LYS A 114 12.47 -12.02 -5.42
CA LYS A 114 13.71 -11.32 -5.79
C LYS A 114 14.97 -12.16 -5.58
N ASP A 115 15.11 -12.74 -4.39
CA ASP A 115 16.33 -13.42 -3.95
C ASP A 115 16.37 -14.90 -4.35
N GLU A 116 15.33 -15.40 -5.03
CA GLU A 116 15.27 -16.79 -5.48
C GLU A 116 16.10 -16.96 -6.76
N PRO A 117 16.69 -18.15 -7.02
CA PRO A 117 17.57 -18.37 -8.18
C PRO A 117 16.92 -17.99 -9.53
N SER A 118 15.63 -18.26 -9.66
CA SER A 118 14.80 -17.76 -10.75
C SER A 118 13.43 -17.36 -10.23
N ILE A 119 12.78 -16.40 -10.90
CA ILE A 119 11.43 -15.94 -10.55
C ILE A 119 10.45 -17.11 -10.61
N TYR A 120 10.59 -18.01 -11.58
CA TYR A 120 9.74 -19.20 -11.70
C TYR A 120 9.89 -20.11 -10.48
N LYS A 121 11.12 -20.42 -10.08
CA LYS A 121 11.38 -21.26 -8.91
C LYS A 121 10.85 -20.62 -7.65
N GLY A 122 11.04 -19.30 -7.49
CA GLY A 122 10.49 -18.54 -6.38
C GLY A 122 8.98 -18.61 -6.31
N LEU A 123 8.29 -18.39 -7.44
CA LEU A 123 6.83 -18.50 -7.52
C LEU A 123 6.35 -19.91 -7.18
N CYS A 124 6.99 -20.95 -7.72
CA CYS A 124 6.63 -22.34 -7.41
C CYS A 124 6.78 -22.63 -5.92
N LYS A 125 7.93 -22.28 -5.35
CA LYS A 125 8.24 -22.45 -3.93
C LYS A 125 7.20 -21.74 -3.05
N LYS A 126 6.97 -20.46 -3.32
CA LYS A 126 6.09 -19.61 -2.51
C LYS A 126 4.60 -19.93 -2.69
N SER A 127 4.21 -20.59 -3.78
CA SER A 127 2.82 -20.94 -4.08
C SER A 127 2.44 -22.38 -3.73
N PHE A 128 3.38 -23.32 -3.79
CA PHE A 128 3.07 -24.75 -3.70
C PHE A 128 3.78 -25.50 -2.58
N GLU A 129 4.80 -24.92 -1.95
CA GLU A 129 5.38 -25.54 -0.76
C GLU A 129 4.50 -25.29 0.48
N PRO A 130 4.50 -26.22 1.46
CA PRO A 130 3.85 -26.00 2.74
C PRO A 130 4.31 -24.67 3.36
N TYR A 131 3.35 -23.88 3.84
CA TYR A 131 3.60 -22.56 4.44
C TYR A 131 4.23 -21.52 3.49
N GLY A 132 4.18 -21.75 2.18
CA GLY A 132 4.58 -20.75 1.18
C GLY A 132 3.76 -19.47 1.31
N PHE A 133 4.39 -18.30 1.09
CA PHE A 133 3.75 -17.00 1.27
C PHE A 133 2.38 -16.88 0.56
N PHE A 134 2.31 -17.31 -0.71
CA PHE A 134 1.10 -17.17 -1.53
C PHE A 134 0.00 -18.18 -1.18
N THR A 135 0.30 -19.22 -0.38
CA THR A 135 -0.69 -20.25 -0.01
C THR A 135 -1.86 -19.68 0.80
N THR A 136 -1.62 -18.65 1.61
CA THR A 136 -2.64 -17.98 2.44
C THR A 136 -3.01 -16.58 1.93
N GLU A 137 -2.24 -16.05 0.98
CA GLU A 137 -2.40 -14.67 0.51
C GLU A 137 -3.74 -14.45 -0.19
N CYS A 138 -4.19 -15.44 -0.97
CA CYS A 138 -5.50 -15.39 -1.61
C CYS A 138 -6.62 -15.17 -0.58
N ASP A 139 -6.61 -15.94 0.51
CA ASP A 139 -7.61 -15.80 1.57
C ASP A 139 -7.49 -14.45 2.29
N LYS A 140 -6.27 -13.99 2.58
CA LYS A 140 -6.05 -12.67 3.19
C LYS A 140 -6.62 -11.55 2.35
N VAL A 141 -6.36 -11.52 1.04
CA VAL A 141 -6.87 -10.50 0.11
C VAL A 141 -8.40 -10.51 0.08
N PHE A 142 -9.02 -11.70 0.09
CA PHE A 142 -10.49 -11.79 0.14
C PHE A 142 -11.07 -11.26 1.45
N VAL A 143 -10.38 -11.45 2.57
CA VAL A 143 -10.82 -10.95 3.87
C VAL A 143 -10.56 -9.44 4.02
N SER A 144 -9.41 -8.95 3.56
CA SER A 144 -9.01 -7.55 3.77
C SER A 144 -9.69 -6.60 2.78
N SER A 145 -9.80 -6.99 1.52
CA SER A 145 -10.08 -6.06 0.42
C SER A 145 -11.40 -6.36 -0.31
N LEU A 146 -11.95 -7.57 -0.15
CA LEU A 146 -13.15 -8.01 -0.86
C LEU A 146 -14.20 -8.65 0.07
N SER A 147 -14.10 -8.43 1.38
CA SER A 147 -14.95 -9.07 2.39
C SER A 147 -16.38 -8.56 2.38
N GLU A 148 -16.61 -7.34 1.88
CA GLU A 148 -17.94 -6.72 1.81
C GLU A 148 -18.94 -7.54 0.98
N ASN A 149 -18.46 -8.28 -0.03
CA ASN A 149 -19.33 -9.05 -0.90
C ASN A 149 -18.85 -10.50 -1.07
N ARG A 150 -19.58 -11.41 -0.43
CA ARG A 150 -19.42 -12.87 -0.51
C ARG A 150 -19.42 -13.43 -1.94
N HIS A 151 -19.92 -12.69 -2.92
CA HIS A 151 -19.95 -13.11 -4.32
C HIS A 151 -18.63 -12.85 -5.06
N TYR A 152 -17.77 -11.93 -4.59
CA TYR A 152 -16.50 -11.63 -5.27
C TYR A 152 -15.60 -12.85 -5.38
N ARG A 153 -15.48 -13.63 -4.29
CA ARG A 153 -14.72 -14.89 -4.31
C ARG A 153 -15.26 -15.86 -5.36
N LYS A 154 -16.57 -16.05 -5.41
CA LYS A 154 -17.22 -16.93 -6.39
C LYS A 154 -16.99 -16.47 -7.83
N ILE A 155 -17.00 -15.16 -8.08
CA ILE A 155 -16.74 -14.59 -9.41
C ILE A 155 -15.30 -14.87 -9.84
N VAL A 156 -14.33 -14.57 -8.97
CA VAL A 156 -12.90 -14.80 -9.28
C VAL A 156 -12.62 -16.29 -9.49
N GLU A 157 -13.16 -17.17 -8.64
CA GLU A 157 -13.06 -18.62 -8.79
C GLU A 157 -13.73 -19.15 -10.08
N PHE A 158 -14.81 -18.49 -10.53
CA PHE A 158 -15.45 -18.84 -11.81
C PHE A 158 -14.59 -18.40 -13.00
N LEU A 159 -14.02 -17.19 -12.95
CA LEU A 159 -13.16 -16.65 -14.00
C LEU A 159 -11.84 -17.43 -14.12
N SER A 160 -11.25 -17.86 -13.01
CA SER A 160 -10.01 -18.65 -13.02
C SER A 160 -10.18 -20.00 -13.73
N LYS A 161 -11.35 -20.64 -13.59
CA LYS A 161 -11.67 -21.91 -14.28
C LYS A 161 -11.84 -21.77 -15.79
N LYS A 162 -12.21 -20.58 -16.30
CA LYS A 162 -12.44 -20.37 -17.73
C LYS A 162 -11.14 -20.16 -18.52
N ILE A 163 -10.11 -19.58 -17.90
CA ILE A 163 -8.85 -19.26 -18.60
C ILE A 163 -8.00 -20.52 -18.87
N CYS A 164 -8.11 -21.57 -18.04
CA CYS A 164 -7.42 -22.85 -18.26
C CYS A 164 -8.10 -23.81 -19.26
N ARG A 165 -9.11 -23.38 -20.03
CA ARG A 165 -9.60 -24.15 -21.18
C ARG A 165 -8.88 -23.71 -22.45
N SER A 166 -7.58 -23.98 -22.55
CA SER A 166 -7.01 -24.24 -23.87
C SER A 166 -7.44 -25.64 -24.29
N LYS A 167 -7.92 -25.77 -25.52
CA LYS A 167 -8.06 -27.06 -26.19
C LYS A 167 -6.72 -27.79 -26.22
#